data_AF-A0A2P2G1S9-F1
#
_entry.id   AF-A0A2P2G1S9-F1
#
_cell.length_a   1.000
_cell.length_b   1.000
_cell.length_c   1.000
_cell.angle_alpha   90.00
_cell.angle_beta   90.00
_cell.angle_gamma   90.00
#
_symmetry.space_group_name_H-M   'P 1'
#
loop_
_entity.id
_entity.type
_entity.pdbx_description
1 polymer ?
#
loop_
_entity_poly.entity_id
_entity_poly.type
_entity_poly.pdbx_seq_one_letter_code
_entity_poly.pdbx_strand_id
1 'polypeptide(L)'
;MSPRLEVVSFGYGHEDTPAADITIDVRQRFRDPHTSPALRALTGKHPDVYVKVAAYPGVRDLIAHTYRAALTLASLGPAPVTVAFGCVGGRHRSVVLADLLYRRALGTRLPGGVILQTSIRHCHIDLPVLARQGEPSPDDSGITTVAGEEC
;
A
#
# COMPACT_ATOMS: atom_id res chain seq x y z
N MET A 1 -28.32 -9.09 -0.56
CA MET A 1 -27.10 -8.37 -1.00
C MET A 1 -25.92 -9.29 -0.76
N SER A 2 -25.03 -9.47 -1.73
CA SER A 2 -23.80 -10.23 -1.51
C SER A 2 -22.85 -9.39 -0.66
N PRO A 3 -22.23 -9.95 0.39
CA PRO A 3 -21.25 -9.25 1.21
C PRO A 3 -20.03 -8.89 0.36
N ARG A 4 -19.39 -7.76 0.70
CA ARG A 4 -18.29 -7.20 -0.08
C ARG A 4 -17.10 -6.90 0.81
N LEU A 5 -15.90 -7.22 0.30
CA LEU A 5 -14.62 -6.84 0.88
C LEU A 5 -13.87 -5.95 -0.12
N GLU A 6 -13.65 -4.68 0.21
CA GLU A 6 -12.75 -3.79 -0.52
C GLU A 6 -11.37 -3.82 0.15
N VAL A 7 -10.33 -4.09 -0.63
CA VAL A 7 -8.94 -3.99 -0.17
C VAL A 7 -8.31 -2.75 -0.79
N VAL A 8 -7.74 -1.88 0.04
CA VAL A 8 -7.16 -0.60 -0.41
C VAL A 8 -5.69 -0.54 -0.02
N SER A 9 -4.83 -0.05 -0.92
CA SER A 9 -3.48 0.38 -0.56
C SER A 9 -3.33 1.88 -0.76
N PHE A 10 -2.71 2.56 0.20
CA PHE A 10 -2.46 4.00 0.12
C PHE A 10 -1.09 4.36 0.73
N GLY A 11 -0.77 5.65 0.66
CA GLY A 11 0.43 6.26 1.20
C GLY A 11 0.10 7.47 2.06
N TYR A 12 0.59 7.50 3.30
CA TYR A 12 0.39 8.59 4.27
C TYR A 12 1.12 9.89 3.93
N GLY A 13 2.07 9.86 2.99
CA GLY A 13 2.75 11.07 2.52
C GLY A 13 1.95 11.85 1.47
N HIS A 14 0.71 11.47 1.22
CA HIS A 14 -0.25 12.15 0.34
C HIS A 14 -1.43 12.66 1.17
N GLU A 15 -2.24 13.56 0.62
CA GLU A 15 -3.29 14.28 1.36
C GLU A 15 -4.43 13.38 1.84
N ASP A 16 -4.76 12.31 1.08
CA ASP A 16 -5.91 11.47 1.37
C ASP A 16 -5.56 10.15 2.07
N THR A 17 -6.19 9.92 3.23
CA THR A 17 -6.26 8.61 3.89
C THR A 17 -7.66 8.02 3.66
N PRO A 18 -7.77 6.82 3.04
CA PRO A 18 -9.07 6.22 2.79
C PRO A 18 -9.76 5.84 4.10
N ALA A 19 -11.07 6.12 4.20
CA ALA A 19 -11.89 5.57 5.26
C ALA A 19 -11.94 4.04 5.13
N ALA A 20 -11.69 3.34 6.24
CA ALA A 20 -11.65 1.88 6.27
C ALA A 20 -12.03 1.36 7.66
N ASP A 21 -12.67 0.18 7.72
CA ASP A 21 -13.01 -0.49 8.98
C ASP A 21 -11.75 -1.04 9.67
N ILE A 22 -10.79 -1.52 8.87
CA ILE A 22 -9.48 -1.97 9.33
C ILE A 22 -8.41 -1.20 8.58
N THR A 23 -7.53 -0.52 9.32
CA THR A 23 -6.34 0.11 8.75
C THR A 23 -5.07 -0.50 9.35
N ILE A 24 -4.18 -0.99 8.49
CA ILE A 24 -2.88 -1.55 8.86
C ILE A 24 -1.77 -0.58 8.43
N ASP A 25 -1.24 0.18 9.40
CA ASP A 25 -0.11 1.09 9.19
C ASP A 25 1.23 0.34 9.25
N VAL A 26 1.96 0.37 8.13
CA VAL A 26 3.26 -0.27 7.99
C VAL A 26 4.40 0.71 7.70
N ARG A 27 4.22 2.00 7.96
CA ARG A 27 5.25 3.04 7.73
C ARG A 27 6.58 2.70 8.40
N GLN A 28 6.51 2.29 9.66
CA GLN A 28 7.66 1.97 10.53
C GLN A 28 7.96 0.47 10.62
N ARG A 29 7.29 -0.35 9.80
CA ARG A 29 7.48 -1.81 9.73
C ARG A 29 8.24 -2.15 8.45
N PHE A 30 8.84 -3.33 8.42
CA PHE A 30 9.71 -3.78 7.32
C PHE A 30 11.03 -3.01 7.28
N ARG A 31 11.95 -3.31 8.21
CA ARG A 31 13.31 -2.75 8.14
C ARG A 31 14.11 -3.52 7.11
N ASP A 32 14.54 -2.83 6.06
CA ASP A 32 15.48 -3.38 5.11
C ASP A 32 16.85 -2.69 5.22
N PRO A 33 17.94 -3.44 5.48
CA PRO A 33 19.28 -2.87 5.58
C PRO A 33 19.87 -2.44 4.23
N HIS A 34 19.26 -2.79 3.09
CA HIS A 34 19.76 -2.53 1.74
C HIS A 34 18.68 -1.89 0.85
N THR A 35 18.30 -0.64 1.16
CA THR A 35 17.39 0.13 0.30
C THR A 35 18.11 0.52 -0.99
N SER A 36 18.13 -0.40 -1.96
CA SER A 36 18.71 -0.17 -3.29
C SER A 36 17.98 0.99 -3.98
N PRO A 37 18.70 1.99 -4.53
CA PRO A 37 18.11 3.05 -5.35
C PRO A 37 17.29 2.50 -6.53
N ALA A 38 17.68 1.36 -7.09
CA ALA A 38 16.95 0.74 -8.20
C ALA A 38 15.54 0.31 -7.82
N LEU A 39 15.32 -0.15 -6.57
CA LEU A 39 13.99 -0.52 -6.08
C LEU A 39 13.10 0.69 -5.81
N ARG A 40 13.67 1.90 -5.64
CA ARG A 40 12.91 3.12 -5.31
C ARG A 40 11.97 3.54 -6.44
N ALA A 41 12.35 3.31 -7.69
CA ALA A 41 11.55 3.66 -8.87
C ALA A 41 10.44 2.64 -9.18
N LEU A 42 10.54 1.42 -8.63
CA LEU A 42 9.62 0.33 -8.89
C LEU A 42 8.31 0.50 -8.10
N THR A 43 7.42 -0.48 -8.21
CA THR A 43 6.19 -0.57 -7.43
C THR A 43 6.04 -1.97 -6.85
N GLY A 44 5.09 -2.17 -5.94
CA GLY A 44 4.75 -3.46 -5.35
C GLY A 44 4.26 -4.50 -6.37
N LYS A 45 3.95 -4.07 -7.60
CA LYS A 45 3.65 -4.98 -8.73
C LYS A 45 4.90 -5.59 -9.34
N HIS A 46 6.08 -5.00 -9.13
CA HIS A 46 7.33 -5.53 -9.65
C HIS A 46 7.74 -6.80 -8.87
N PRO A 47 8.17 -7.89 -9.54
CA PRO A 47 8.52 -9.16 -8.88
C PRO A 47 9.52 -8.99 -7.73
N ASP A 48 10.59 -8.22 -7.93
CA ASP A 48 11.62 -8.02 -6.90
C ASP A 48 11.09 -7.35 -5.62
N VAL A 49 10.22 -6.34 -5.77
CA VAL A 49 9.58 -5.68 -4.63
C VAL A 49 8.61 -6.64 -3.95
N TYR A 50 7.80 -7.34 -4.75
CA TYR A 50 6.82 -8.30 -4.26
C TYR A 50 7.49 -9.40 -3.43
N VAL A 51 8.50 -10.08 -3.97
CA VAL A 51 9.23 -11.16 -3.29
C VAL A 51 9.82 -10.66 -1.97
N LYS A 52 10.46 -9.49 -1.99
CA LYS A 52 11.11 -8.91 -0.83
C LYS A 52 10.13 -8.59 0.30
N VAL A 53 8.98 -7.99 -0.01
CA VAL A 53 7.96 -7.68 1.01
C VAL A 53 7.24 -8.95 1.45
N ALA A 54 6.82 -9.82 0.53
CA ALA A 54 6.07 -11.03 0.84
C ALA A 54 6.86 -12.06 1.65
N ALA A 55 8.20 -12.08 1.51
CA ALA A 55 9.09 -12.94 2.28
C ALA A 55 9.41 -12.42 3.69
N TYR A 56 9.02 -11.18 4.03
CA TYR A 56 9.34 -10.62 5.34
C TYR A 56 8.68 -11.42 6.47
N PRO A 57 9.41 -11.78 7.54
CA PRO A 57 8.86 -12.57 8.64
C PRO A 57 7.58 -11.97 9.23
N GLY A 58 6.55 -12.80 9.38
CA GLY A 58 5.24 -12.41 9.93
C GLY A 58 4.25 -11.81 8.92
N VAL A 59 4.62 -11.57 7.66
CA VAL A 59 3.67 -11.08 6.63
C VAL A 59 2.53 -12.06 6.41
N ARG A 60 2.83 -13.35 6.29
CA ARG A 60 1.81 -14.38 6.07
C ARG A 60 0.80 -14.42 7.22
N ASP A 61 1.28 -14.31 8.46
CA ASP A 61 0.43 -14.31 9.64
C ASP A 61 -0.40 -13.03 9.74
N LEU A 62 0.20 -11.87 9.45
CA LEU A 62 -0.50 -10.60 9.39
C LEU A 62 -1.67 -10.67 8.40
N ILE A 63 -1.43 -11.18 7.19
CA ILE A 63 -2.49 -11.32 6.18
C ILE A 63 -3.55 -12.34 6.62
N ALA A 64 -3.15 -13.44 7.24
CA ALA A 64 -4.08 -14.45 7.74
C ALA A 64 -4.99 -13.90 8.84
N HIS A 65 -4.44 -13.15 9.80
CA HIS A 65 -5.22 -12.53 10.88
C HIS A 65 -6.11 -11.40 10.37
N THR A 66 -5.59 -10.54 9.49
CA THR A 66 -6.37 -9.46 8.87
C THR A 66 -7.55 -10.02 8.08
N TYR A 67 -7.33 -11.11 7.32
CA TYR A 67 -8.40 -11.80 6.62
C TYR A 67 -9.47 -12.33 7.57
N ARG A 68 -9.08 -12.99 8.67
CA ARG A 68 -10.05 -13.47 9.68
C ARG A 68 -10.85 -12.32 10.28
N ALA A 69 -10.20 -11.23 10.65
CA ALA A 69 -10.87 -10.04 11.17
C ALA A 69 -11.86 -9.45 10.17
N ALA A 70 -11.48 -9.35 8.89
CA ALA A 70 -12.36 -8.88 7.82
C ALA A 70 -13.59 -9.78 7.64
N LEU A 71 -13.44 -11.11 7.70
CA LEU A 71 -14.57 -12.04 7.64
C LEU A 71 -15.47 -11.92 8.88
N THR A 72 -14.89 -11.74 10.06
CA THR A 72 -15.66 -11.52 11.28
C THR A 72 -16.50 -10.26 11.15
N LEU A 73 -15.93 -9.13 10.69
CA LEU A 73 -16.69 -7.91 10.44
C LEU A 73 -17.80 -8.10 9.41
N ALA A 74 -17.51 -8.80 8.30
CA ALA A 74 -18.50 -9.10 7.27
C ALA A 74 -19.65 -9.98 7.76
N SER A 75 -19.47 -10.71 8.87
CA SER A 75 -20.52 -11.51 9.50
C SER A 75 -21.42 -10.71 10.46
N LEU A 76 -20.99 -9.51 10.89
CA LEU A 76 -21.75 -8.68 11.83
C LEU A 76 -22.86 -7.85 11.16
N GLY A 77 -22.90 -7.78 9.82
CA GLY A 77 -23.93 -7.06 9.10
C GLY A 77 -23.75 -7.05 7.59
N PRO A 78 -24.72 -6.49 6.84
CA PRO A 78 -24.70 -6.47 5.37
C PRO A 78 -23.80 -5.38 4.78
N ALA A 79 -23.20 -4.52 5.62
CA ALA A 79 -22.33 -3.45 5.17
C ALA A 79 -21.05 -4.02 4.50
N PRO A 80 -20.54 -3.37 3.45
CA PRO A 80 -19.24 -3.72 2.91
C PRO A 80 -18.15 -3.51 3.97
N VAL A 81 -17.13 -4.36 3.97
CA VAL A 81 -15.94 -4.20 4.80
C VAL A 81 -14.81 -3.66 3.94
N THR A 82 -14.14 -2.61 4.42
CA THR A 82 -12.97 -2.03 3.77
C THR A 82 -11.73 -2.25 4.63
N VAL A 83 -10.71 -2.87 4.05
CA VAL A 83 -9.39 -3.07 4.67
C VAL A 83 -8.35 -2.24 3.93
N ALA A 84 -7.71 -1.30 4.62
CA ALA A 84 -6.68 -0.44 4.07
C ALA A 84 -5.28 -0.78 4.61
N PHE A 85 -4.29 -0.85 3.71
CA PHE A 85 -2.87 -0.92 4.05
C PHE A 85 -2.19 0.41 3.72
N GLY A 86 -1.51 0.99 4.71
CA GLY A 86 -0.84 2.29 4.56
C GLY A 86 0.67 2.18 4.70
N CYS A 87 1.43 2.68 3.73
CA CYS A 87 2.87 2.93 3.89
C CYS A 87 3.19 4.41 3.66
N VAL A 88 4.47 4.80 3.56
CA VAL A 88 4.81 6.23 3.36
C VAL A 88 4.36 6.71 1.98
N GLY A 89 4.91 6.14 0.90
CA GLY A 89 4.63 6.59 -0.47
C GLY A 89 3.45 5.91 -1.16
N GLY A 90 2.91 4.82 -0.61
CA GLY A 90 1.78 4.08 -1.20
C GLY A 90 2.12 3.23 -2.43
N ARG A 91 3.41 2.99 -2.72
CA ARG A 91 3.86 2.32 -3.94
C ARG A 91 4.42 0.91 -3.75
N HIS A 92 4.84 0.54 -2.54
CA HIS A 92 5.57 -0.72 -2.27
C HIS A 92 4.85 -1.61 -1.25
N ARG A 93 5.13 -1.40 0.04
CA ARG A 93 4.70 -2.27 1.14
C ARG A 93 3.19 -2.40 1.21
N SER A 94 2.47 -1.27 1.14
CA SER A 94 1.00 -1.30 1.17
C SER A 94 0.39 -2.01 -0.04
N VAL A 95 0.96 -1.82 -1.24
CA VAL A 95 0.51 -2.48 -2.47
C VAL A 95 0.66 -4.01 -2.34
N VAL A 96 1.83 -4.49 -1.94
CA VAL A 96 2.07 -5.95 -1.80
C VAL A 96 1.15 -6.56 -0.75
N LEU A 97 0.96 -5.92 0.40
CA LEU A 97 0.07 -6.43 1.44
C LEU A 97 -1.39 -6.46 1.00
N ALA A 98 -1.84 -5.42 0.28
CA ALA A 98 -3.17 -5.39 -0.32
C ALA A 98 -3.37 -6.53 -1.33
N ASP A 99 -2.40 -6.77 -2.21
CA ASP A 99 -2.43 -7.88 -3.17
C ASP A 99 -2.50 -9.24 -2.48
N LEU A 100 -1.73 -9.43 -1.41
CA LEU A 100 -1.74 -10.68 -0.64
C LEU A 100 -3.10 -10.94 0.02
N LEU A 101 -3.72 -9.90 0.61
CA LEU A 101 -5.05 -10.04 1.21
C LEU A 101 -6.12 -10.29 0.14
N TYR A 102 -6.08 -9.53 -0.97
CA TYR A 102 -7.00 -9.70 -2.09
C TYR A 102 -6.94 -11.13 -2.64
N ARG A 103 -5.74 -11.63 -2.97
CA ARG A 103 -5.54 -13.00 -3.45
C ARG A 103 -6.03 -14.05 -2.47
N ARG A 104 -5.83 -13.81 -1.16
CA ARG A 104 -6.33 -14.71 -0.11
C ARG A 104 -7.86 -14.74 -0.04
N ALA A 105 -8.52 -13.61 -0.28
CA ALA A 105 -9.97 -13.48 -0.19
C ALA A 105 -10.70 -13.90 -1.47
N LEU A 106 -10.02 -14.00 -2.61
CA LEU A 106 -10.61 -14.47 -3.87
C LEU A 106 -11.26 -15.85 -3.71
N GLY A 107 -12.50 -15.97 -4.18
CA GLY A 107 -13.25 -17.23 -4.14
C GLY A 107 -13.74 -17.64 -2.74
N THR A 108 -13.62 -16.78 -1.74
CA THR A 108 -14.12 -17.05 -0.38
C THR A 108 -15.61 -17.31 -0.41
N ARG A 109 -16.01 -18.43 0.18
CA ARG A 109 -17.41 -18.78 0.44
C ARG A 109 -17.70 -18.61 1.92
N LEU A 110 -18.70 -17.81 2.22
CA LEU A 110 -19.24 -17.63 3.55
C LEU A 110 -20.25 -18.75 3.88
N PRO A 111 -20.62 -18.94 5.16
CA PRO A 111 -21.70 -19.86 5.53
C PRO A 111 -22.96 -19.64 4.69
N GLY A 112 -23.61 -20.73 4.27
CA GLY A 112 -24.73 -20.68 3.33
C GLY A 112 -24.32 -20.62 1.84
N GLY A 113 -23.02 -20.75 1.53
CA GLY A 113 -22.52 -20.85 0.15
C GLY A 113 -22.43 -19.52 -0.59
N VAL A 114 -22.62 -18.40 0.12
CA VAL A 114 -22.57 -17.06 -0.45
C VAL A 114 -21.12 -16.69 -0.80
N ILE A 115 -20.90 -16.23 -2.03
CA ILE A 115 -19.57 -15.79 -2.48
C ILE A 115 -19.32 -14.36 -1.99
N LEU A 116 -18.18 -14.16 -1.33
CA LEU A 116 -17.70 -12.83 -0.94
C LEU A 116 -17.19 -12.09 -2.18
N GLN A 117 -17.85 -11.00 -2.55
CA GLN A 117 -17.35 -10.16 -3.63
C GLN A 117 -16.12 -9.38 -3.13
N THR A 118 -14.99 -9.52 -3.80
CA THR A 118 -13.73 -8.91 -3.38
C THR A 118 -13.24 -7.96 -4.46
N SER A 119 -12.87 -6.74 -4.09
CA SER A 119 -12.22 -5.75 -4.96
C SER A 119 -10.90 -5.28 -4.37
N ILE A 120 -10.05 -4.70 -5.21
CA ILE A 120 -8.80 -4.07 -4.79
C ILE A 120 -8.60 -2.73 -5.48
N ARG A 121 -8.09 -1.74 -4.74
CA ARG A 121 -7.74 -0.42 -5.25
C ARG A 121 -6.38 0.04 -4.70
N HIS A 122 -5.56 0.60 -5.57
CA HIS A 122 -4.28 1.19 -5.18
C HIS A 122 -4.30 2.69 -5.43
N CYS A 123 -4.50 3.50 -4.38
CA CYS A 123 -4.72 4.94 -4.53
C CYS A 123 -3.52 5.68 -5.11
N HIS A 124 -2.30 5.32 -4.69
CA HIS A 124 -1.11 6.13 -4.92
C HIS A 124 0.01 5.38 -5.66
N ILE A 125 -0.28 4.24 -6.29
CA ILE A 125 0.74 3.39 -6.91
C ILE A 125 1.42 4.07 -8.13
N ASP A 126 0.64 4.84 -8.88
CA ASP A 126 1.05 5.52 -10.10
C ASP A 126 1.51 6.97 -9.86
N LEU A 127 1.49 7.44 -8.60
CA LEU A 127 2.01 8.75 -8.24
C LEU A 127 3.55 8.76 -8.23
N PRO A 128 4.18 9.94 -8.43
CA PRO A 128 5.62 10.08 -8.32
C PRO A 128 6.19 9.57 -6.99
N VAL A 129 7.46 9.17 -7.00
CA VAL A 129 8.17 8.87 -5.75
C VAL A 129 8.21 10.14 -4.90
N LEU A 130 7.82 10.04 -3.63
CA LEU A 130 7.98 11.15 -2.69
C LEU A 130 9.46 11.51 -2.52
N ALA A 131 9.77 12.80 -2.62
CA ALA A 131 11.09 13.34 -2.34
C ALA A 131 11.53 12.94 -0.92
N ARG A 132 12.81 12.61 -0.74
CA ARG A 132 13.38 12.51 0.61
C ARG A 132 13.49 13.92 1.17
N GLN A 133 13.25 14.10 2.47
CA GLN A 133 13.58 15.37 3.11
C GLN A 133 15.09 15.61 2.96
N GLY A 134 15.45 16.70 2.26
CA GLY A 134 16.83 17.05 1.89
C GLY A 134 17.23 16.82 0.42
N GLU A 135 16.35 16.28 -0.44
CA GLU A 135 16.55 16.27 -1.90
C GLU A 135 16.02 17.58 -2.51
N PRO A 136 16.76 18.25 -3.42
CA PRO A 136 16.30 19.48 -4.06
C PRO A 136 15.02 19.20 -4.85
N SER A 137 14.06 20.13 -4.80
CA SER A 137 12.86 20.03 -5.61
C SER A 137 13.24 20.09 -7.10
N PRO A 138 12.50 19.42 -8.00
CA PRO A 138 12.74 19.50 -9.44
C PRO A 138 12.49 20.90 -10.01
N ASP A 139 12.04 21.85 -9.20
CA ASP A 139 11.75 23.24 -9.57
C ASP A 139 12.89 24.20 -9.19
N ASP A 140 13.99 23.71 -8.59
CA ASP A 140 15.13 24.53 -8.14
C ASP A 140 16.30 24.58 -9.14
N SER A 141 16.11 24.07 -10.36
CA SER A 141 17.14 24.11 -11.42
C SER A 141 16.97 25.31 -12.34
N GLY A 142 17.09 26.53 -11.80
CA GLY A 142 17.06 27.73 -12.64
C GLY A 142 17.21 29.05 -11.88
N ILE A 143 18.45 29.43 -11.57
CA ILE A 143 19.09 30.72 -11.91
C ILE A 143 20.53 30.66 -11.39
N THR A 144 21.47 30.34 -12.28
CA THR A 144 22.87 30.70 -12.11
C THR A 144 23.01 32.12 -12.62
N THR A 145 22.93 33.14 -11.75
CA THR A 145 23.44 34.46 -12.10
C THR A 145 24.96 34.38 -12.03
N VAL A 146 25.58 34.29 -13.20
CA VAL A 146 27.00 34.62 -13.38
C VAL A 146 27.22 36.06 -12.89
N ALA A 147 28.02 36.20 -11.84
CA ALA A 147 28.56 37.49 -11.43
C ALA A 147 29.48 37.99 -12.55
N GLY A 148 29.10 39.12 -13.16
CA GLY A 148 29.94 39.82 -14.12
C GLY A 148 31.17 40.40 -13.43
N GLU A 149 32.32 40.11 -14.03
CA GLU A 149 33.59 40.78 -13.77
C GLU A 149 33.51 42.28 -14.11
N GLU A 150 34.23 43.07 -13.33
CA GLU A 150 34.49 44.50 -13.52
C GLU A 150 35.20 44.79 -14.86
N CYS A 151 34.69 45.74 -15.65
CA CYS A 151 35.40 46.95 -16.09
C CYS A 151 34.45 47.93 -16.79
#